data_AF-A0A966DQ12-F1
#
_entry.id   AF-A0A966DQ12-F1
#
_cell.length_a   1.000
_cell.length_b   1.000
_cell.length_c   1.000
_cell.angle_alpha   90.00
_cell.angle_beta   90.00
_cell.angle_gamma   90.00
#
_symmetry.space_group_name_H-M   'P 1'
#
loop_
_entity.id
_entity.type
_entity.pdbx_description
1 polymer ?
#
loop_
_entity_poly.entity_id
_entity_poly.type
_entity_poly.pdbx_seq_one_letter_code
_entity_poly.pdbx_strand_id
1 'polypeptide(L)'
;MKTRILFLLLILHGLTQAQWTTDTLINTLISSYPNGAVSKVVPTTDHHYYVSYYGSMYNGYHMNLQLLNYEGNNLWAENGITVSSHPQDSWITEYDLGADKENNAILAFPDVRSGNPDIYAYKINPEGEFLWGNNGIALSQSTEAEYSPQLCVLSDNAVIITWAVNETLRVQKILPDGTLAWGLAGLAITEPGKTWGWPVAIPHSDGGFYLAYFKQTGSFPALQRQIFVNRYAADGSALWAQEVEICGFTGITAWDQMNARPDGNDGVMLFWRDDRDGDMLADVAVQKVDEEGILAYIPNGVELASDALNCFYPVASCLSNGTVVAFFTKTDGSQNYRGLFAQKLDPYGDKLWGTNGKELLPLSTTFNYSIDAQTADDKLFCLYSRYPEGLATNDQLLIYGLNDKGAALWDSPLMLAAGAYDKVHPWISEVHENQFITSWERGTNGLVTAQNFSIYGGTGVLSVANPAPVTAEKLIRISGDFIVSDRKSISSLRFFDSSGKLISQISHPRQTETFPSGFRGVLFIVATNPDGLQQIIKTIR
;
A
#
# COMPACT_ATOMS: atom_id res chain seq x y z
N MET A 1 -67.89 9.38 12.03
CA MET A 1 -67.11 8.41 12.82
C MET A 1 -66.36 7.54 11.81
N LYS A 2 -65.12 7.85 11.38
CA LYS A 2 -63.81 7.64 12.06
C LYS A 2 -63.88 6.37 12.94
N THR A 3 -63.12 5.29 12.67
CA THR A 3 -61.75 5.15 13.16
C THR A 3 -60.99 3.97 12.51
N ARG A 4 -59.91 4.33 11.80
CA ARG A 4 -58.56 3.73 11.71
C ARG A 4 -58.38 2.25 11.32
N ILE A 5 -57.99 2.06 10.05
CA ILE A 5 -57.13 0.95 9.59
C ILE A 5 -55.70 1.30 9.98
N LEU A 6 -55.05 0.46 10.79
CA LEU A 6 -53.65 0.60 11.16
C LEU A 6 -52.81 -0.19 10.15
N PHE A 7 -52.16 0.50 9.21
CA PHE A 7 -51.10 -0.09 8.40
C PHE A 7 -49.85 -0.24 9.28
N LEU A 8 -49.47 -1.47 9.60
CA LEU A 8 -48.21 -1.78 10.25
C LEU A 8 -47.14 -1.87 9.14
N LEU A 9 -46.51 -0.73 8.83
CA LEU A 9 -45.27 -0.70 8.05
C LEU A 9 -44.14 -1.17 8.97
N LEU A 10 -43.85 -2.48 8.95
CA LEU A 10 -42.61 -3.00 9.50
C LEU A 10 -41.48 -2.58 8.55
N ILE A 11 -40.82 -1.47 8.83
CA ILE A 11 -39.54 -1.18 8.20
C ILE A 11 -38.47 -1.90 9.01
N LEU A 12 -38.14 -3.12 8.60
CA LEU A 12 -36.88 -3.76 8.95
C LEU A 12 -35.76 -3.00 8.24
N HIS A 13 -35.23 -1.94 8.85
CA HIS A 13 -33.90 -1.44 8.51
C HIS A 13 -32.87 -2.39 9.14
N GLY A 14 -32.61 -3.50 8.47
CA GLY A 14 -31.48 -4.37 8.78
C GLY A 14 -30.41 -4.23 7.72
N LEU A 15 -29.84 -3.05 7.51
CA LEU A 15 -28.71 -2.84 6.61
C LEU A 15 -27.82 -1.69 7.12
N THR A 16 -26.57 -2.03 7.46
CA THR A 16 -25.32 -1.28 7.20
C THR A 16 -24.19 -1.97 7.99
N GLN A 17 -23.50 -2.93 7.35
CA GLN A 17 -22.18 -3.39 7.82
C GLN A 17 -21.17 -2.99 6.74
N ALA A 18 -21.00 -1.69 6.58
CA ALA A 18 -19.85 -1.11 5.88
C ALA A 18 -19.37 0.03 6.76
N GLN A 19 -18.54 -0.33 7.74
CA GLN A 19 -17.82 0.59 8.60
C GLN A 19 -16.53 -0.16 8.96
N TRP A 20 -15.40 0.54 9.02
CA TRP A 20 -14.16 -0.08 9.47
C TRP A 20 -14.37 -0.73 10.84
N THR A 21 -14.13 -2.04 10.88
CA THR A 21 -14.26 -2.87 12.07
C THR A 21 -12.95 -2.93 12.86
N THR A 22 -13.08 -3.02 14.18
CA THR A 22 -11.97 -3.35 15.09
C THR A 22 -11.75 -4.87 15.23
N ASP A 23 -12.69 -5.68 14.75
CA ASP A 23 -12.60 -7.14 14.79
C ASP A 23 -11.73 -7.66 13.63
N THR A 24 -10.49 -7.99 13.93
CA THR A 24 -9.56 -8.51 12.93
C THR A 24 -9.91 -9.92 12.43
N LEU A 25 -10.85 -10.64 13.05
CA LEU A 25 -11.33 -11.93 12.53
C LEU A 25 -12.34 -11.76 11.40
N ILE A 26 -13.04 -10.63 11.36
CA ILE A 26 -14.10 -10.33 10.40
C ILE A 26 -13.85 -8.93 9.85
N ASN A 27 -13.07 -8.83 8.77
CA ASN A 27 -12.77 -7.57 8.08
C ASN A 27 -13.92 -7.13 7.16
N THR A 28 -13.87 -5.87 6.73
CA THR A 28 -14.94 -5.20 5.97
C THR A 28 -15.11 -5.81 4.58
N LEU A 29 -16.32 -6.27 4.26
CA LEU A 29 -16.62 -6.86 2.95
C LEU A 29 -16.79 -5.77 1.89
N ILE A 30 -16.05 -5.89 0.79
CA ILE A 30 -16.16 -4.99 -0.37
C ILE A 30 -17.03 -5.61 -1.45
N SER A 31 -16.83 -6.90 -1.74
CA SER A 31 -17.56 -7.64 -2.77
C SER A 31 -18.01 -9.00 -2.28
N SER A 32 -19.27 -9.31 -2.57
CA SER A 32 -19.92 -10.60 -2.35
C SER A 32 -19.78 -11.56 -3.55
N TYR A 33 -19.06 -11.18 -4.62
CA TYR A 33 -18.84 -12.07 -5.77
C TYR A 33 -17.95 -13.27 -5.41
N PRO A 34 -18.31 -14.49 -5.85
CA PRO A 34 -17.61 -15.73 -5.47
C PRO A 34 -16.28 -15.96 -6.20
N ASN A 35 -15.93 -15.11 -7.17
CA ASN A 35 -14.71 -15.20 -7.98
C ASN A 35 -13.95 -13.87 -8.02
N GLY A 36 -14.06 -13.07 -6.96
CA GLY A 36 -13.28 -11.86 -6.81
C GLY A 36 -11.78 -12.16 -6.84
N ALA A 37 -11.01 -11.35 -7.56
CA ALA A 37 -9.57 -11.55 -7.72
C ALA A 37 -8.84 -10.23 -8.00
N VAL A 38 -7.59 -10.16 -7.55
CA VAL A 38 -6.66 -9.04 -7.76
C VAL A 38 -7.31 -7.72 -7.34
N SER A 39 -7.47 -7.51 -6.04
CA SER A 39 -7.99 -6.23 -5.55
C SER A 39 -6.90 -5.16 -5.48
N LYS A 40 -7.23 -3.90 -5.82
CA LYS A 40 -6.36 -2.75 -5.58
C LYS A 40 -7.12 -1.64 -4.87
N VAL A 41 -6.41 -0.84 -4.10
CA VAL A 41 -6.98 0.31 -3.38
C VAL A 41 -6.10 1.54 -3.53
N VAL A 42 -6.73 2.68 -3.83
CA VAL A 42 -6.07 4.00 -3.89
C VAL A 42 -6.89 5.05 -3.14
N PRO A 43 -6.24 5.99 -2.44
CA PRO A 43 -6.93 7.11 -1.81
C PRO A 43 -7.27 8.19 -2.83
N THR A 44 -8.24 9.03 -2.50
CA THR A 44 -8.55 10.29 -3.18
C THR A 44 -8.25 11.48 -2.27
N THR A 45 -8.14 12.67 -2.84
CA THR A 45 -7.86 13.89 -2.06
C THR A 45 -9.02 14.33 -1.17
N ASP A 46 -10.25 13.86 -1.44
CA ASP A 46 -11.47 14.14 -0.67
C ASP A 46 -11.81 13.07 0.39
N HIS A 47 -10.81 12.30 0.82
CA HIS A 47 -10.91 11.36 1.95
C HIS A 47 -11.77 10.13 1.63
N HIS A 48 -11.82 9.78 0.35
CA HIS A 48 -12.43 8.54 -0.12
C HIS A 48 -11.35 7.57 -0.58
N TYR A 49 -11.78 6.35 -0.86
CA TYR A 49 -10.91 5.30 -1.38
C TYR A 49 -11.65 4.53 -2.46
N TYR A 50 -10.98 4.37 -3.60
CA TYR A 50 -11.43 3.45 -4.63
C TYR A 50 -10.87 2.07 -4.35
N VAL A 51 -11.73 1.04 -4.43
CA VAL A 51 -11.32 -0.36 -4.41
C VAL A 51 -11.76 -1.03 -5.70
N SER A 52 -10.83 -1.42 -6.55
CA SER A 52 -11.10 -2.18 -7.78
C SER A 52 -10.86 -3.66 -7.59
N TYR A 53 -11.52 -4.48 -8.39
CA TYR A 53 -11.32 -5.93 -8.42
C TYR A 53 -11.94 -6.55 -9.68
N TYR A 54 -11.39 -7.67 -10.13
CA TYR A 54 -12.12 -8.56 -11.02
C TYR A 54 -13.16 -9.35 -10.23
N GLY A 55 -14.34 -9.63 -10.78
CA GLY A 55 -15.33 -10.54 -10.20
C GLY A 55 -16.72 -10.40 -10.83
N SER A 56 -17.57 -11.41 -10.71
CA SER A 56 -18.98 -11.33 -11.12
C SER A 56 -19.84 -12.40 -10.44
N MET A 57 -21.18 -12.26 -10.51
CA MET A 57 -22.10 -13.35 -10.12
C MET A 57 -22.23 -14.44 -11.19
N TYR A 58 -21.59 -14.25 -12.34
CA TYR A 58 -21.62 -15.17 -13.48
C TYR A 58 -20.25 -15.83 -13.66
N ASN A 59 -20.13 -16.70 -14.67
CA ASN A 59 -18.82 -17.21 -15.05
C ASN A 59 -18.02 -16.11 -15.77
N GLY A 60 -16.71 -16.02 -15.49
CA GLY A 60 -15.81 -15.04 -16.08
C GLY A 60 -15.51 -13.85 -15.17
N TYR A 61 -14.57 -13.02 -15.60
CA TYR A 61 -14.08 -11.87 -14.86
C TYR A 61 -14.66 -10.59 -15.44
N HIS A 62 -15.31 -9.77 -14.61
CA HIS A 62 -15.67 -8.39 -14.95
C HIS A 62 -14.82 -7.46 -14.09
N MET A 63 -14.36 -6.34 -14.64
CA MET A 63 -13.69 -5.31 -13.85
C MET A 63 -14.74 -4.48 -13.11
N ASN A 64 -14.60 -4.33 -11.79
CA ASN A 64 -15.51 -3.57 -10.94
C ASN A 64 -14.74 -2.55 -10.09
N LEU A 65 -15.49 -1.59 -9.58
CA LEU A 65 -14.98 -0.52 -8.73
C LEU A 65 -15.99 -0.21 -7.64
N GLN A 66 -15.53 -0.09 -6.40
CA GLN A 66 -16.29 0.42 -5.26
C GLN A 66 -15.66 1.73 -4.79
N LEU A 67 -16.47 2.65 -4.31
CA LEU A 67 -16.03 3.87 -3.64
C LEU A 67 -16.38 3.77 -2.16
N LEU A 68 -15.40 4.00 -1.30
CA LEU A 68 -15.55 3.99 0.15
C LEU A 68 -15.32 5.38 0.72
N ASN A 69 -16.08 5.76 1.74
CA ASN A 69 -15.71 6.92 2.54
C ASN A 69 -14.58 6.61 3.54
N TYR A 70 -14.08 7.67 4.18
CA TYR A 70 -13.02 7.57 5.20
C TYR A 70 -13.33 6.56 6.33
N GLU A 71 -14.60 6.38 6.68
CA GLU A 71 -15.05 5.47 7.73
C GLU A 71 -15.30 4.04 7.25
N GLY A 72 -15.11 3.75 5.95
CA GLY A 72 -15.28 2.43 5.35
C GLY A 72 -16.71 2.10 4.92
N ASN A 73 -17.57 3.11 4.78
CA ASN A 73 -18.90 2.93 4.21
C ASN A 73 -18.81 2.94 2.68
N ASN A 74 -19.46 1.95 2.04
CA ASN A 74 -19.68 1.96 0.59
C ASN A 74 -20.53 3.17 0.20
N LEU A 75 -20.05 3.96 -0.76
CA LEU A 75 -20.77 5.10 -1.34
C LEU A 75 -21.58 4.71 -2.57
N TRP A 76 -21.25 3.59 -3.21
CA TRP A 76 -22.09 3.00 -4.24
C TRP A 76 -22.82 1.75 -3.73
N ALA A 77 -23.64 1.15 -4.60
CA ALA A 77 -24.38 -0.07 -4.28
C ALA A 77 -23.46 -1.23 -3.87
N GLU A 78 -24.05 -2.31 -3.33
CA GLU A 78 -23.31 -3.54 -3.06
C GLU A 78 -22.58 -4.01 -4.33
N ASN A 79 -21.31 -4.41 -4.19
CA ASN A 79 -20.40 -4.75 -5.29
C ASN A 79 -20.04 -3.57 -6.23
N GLY A 80 -20.35 -2.34 -5.84
CA GLY A 80 -19.96 -1.12 -6.55
C GLY A 80 -20.59 -1.02 -7.93
N ILE A 81 -19.81 -0.57 -8.90
CA ILE A 81 -20.18 -0.49 -10.32
C ILE A 81 -19.35 -1.47 -11.14
N THR A 82 -19.93 -2.03 -12.20
CA THR A 82 -19.18 -2.77 -13.21
C THR A 82 -18.54 -1.78 -14.18
N VAL A 83 -17.22 -1.71 -14.18
CA VAL A 83 -16.42 -0.88 -15.11
C VAL A 83 -16.41 -1.50 -16.50
N SER A 84 -16.22 -2.82 -16.60
CA SER A 84 -16.33 -3.55 -17.86
C SER A 84 -16.86 -4.97 -17.64
N SER A 85 -17.91 -5.30 -18.37
CA SER A 85 -18.44 -6.67 -18.50
C SER A 85 -18.11 -7.31 -19.85
N HIS A 86 -17.15 -6.74 -20.59
CA HIS A 86 -16.71 -7.34 -21.83
C HIS A 86 -15.98 -8.66 -21.56
N PRO A 87 -15.90 -9.56 -22.56
CA PRO A 87 -15.20 -10.82 -22.40
C PRO A 87 -13.78 -10.62 -21.87
N GLN A 88 -13.42 -11.46 -20.91
CA GLN A 88 -12.05 -11.64 -20.41
C GLN A 88 -11.60 -13.07 -20.75
N ASP A 89 -10.30 -13.30 -20.74
CA ASP A 89 -9.75 -14.65 -20.85
C ASP A 89 -10.20 -15.52 -19.65
N SER A 90 -9.95 -16.84 -19.74
CA SER A 90 -10.17 -17.76 -18.61
C SER A 90 -9.21 -17.52 -17.43
N TRP A 91 -8.26 -16.61 -17.60
CA TRP A 91 -7.28 -16.15 -16.65
C TRP A 91 -7.14 -14.63 -16.79
N ILE A 92 -6.59 -13.99 -15.76
CA ILE A 92 -6.37 -12.55 -15.70
C ILE A 92 -4.90 -12.27 -15.41
N THR A 93 -4.46 -11.05 -15.72
CA THR A 93 -3.13 -10.55 -15.34
C THR A 93 -3.30 -9.33 -14.45
N GLU A 94 -2.17 -8.76 -14.04
CA GLU A 94 -2.17 -7.44 -13.41
C GLU A 94 -2.88 -6.41 -14.27
N TYR A 95 -3.52 -5.48 -13.59
CA TYR A 95 -4.03 -4.23 -14.13
C TYR A 95 -3.47 -3.10 -13.29
N ASP A 96 -3.87 -1.86 -13.54
CA ASP A 96 -3.53 -0.77 -12.63
C ASP A 96 -4.68 0.17 -12.32
N LEU A 97 -4.61 0.78 -11.12
CA LEU A 97 -5.60 1.71 -10.57
C LEU A 97 -4.86 2.94 -10.04
N GLY A 98 -5.36 4.13 -10.39
CA GLY A 98 -4.95 5.40 -9.80
C GLY A 98 -6.14 6.31 -9.56
N ALA A 99 -5.90 7.40 -8.83
CA ALA A 99 -6.84 8.51 -8.70
C ALA A 99 -6.18 9.78 -9.23
N ASP A 100 -6.93 10.56 -10.01
CA ASP A 100 -6.45 11.88 -10.44
C ASP A 100 -6.68 12.95 -9.36
N LYS A 101 -6.16 14.16 -9.59
CA LYS A 101 -6.27 15.27 -8.62
C LYS A 101 -7.67 15.86 -8.55
N GLU A 102 -8.59 15.40 -9.41
CA GLU A 102 -10.02 15.72 -9.39
C GLU A 102 -10.84 14.59 -8.76
N ASN A 103 -10.17 13.62 -8.11
CA ASN A 103 -10.76 12.45 -7.44
C ASN A 103 -11.47 11.47 -8.38
N ASN A 104 -11.10 11.46 -9.66
CA ASN A 104 -11.59 10.43 -10.59
C ASN A 104 -10.71 9.19 -10.52
N ALA A 105 -11.31 8.00 -10.50
CA ALA A 105 -10.60 6.74 -10.67
C ALA A 105 -10.14 6.57 -12.11
N ILE A 106 -8.89 6.15 -12.30
CA ILE A 106 -8.31 5.76 -13.57
C ILE A 106 -7.96 4.28 -13.50
N LEU A 107 -8.49 3.47 -14.42
CA LEU A 107 -8.13 2.06 -14.55
C LEU A 107 -7.53 1.79 -15.92
N ALA A 108 -6.52 0.93 -15.97
CA ALA A 108 -6.00 0.36 -17.22
C ALA A 108 -5.85 -1.15 -17.07
N PHE A 109 -6.43 -1.92 -17.98
CA PHE A 109 -6.40 -3.38 -17.94
C PHE A 109 -6.51 -4.00 -19.34
N PRO A 110 -6.00 -5.23 -19.55
CA PRO A 110 -6.23 -5.96 -20.78
C PRO A 110 -7.68 -6.43 -20.90
N ASP A 111 -8.25 -6.39 -22.10
CA ASP A 111 -9.60 -6.84 -22.41
C ASP A 111 -9.65 -7.53 -23.77
N VAL A 112 -10.32 -8.68 -23.87
CA VAL A 112 -10.31 -9.51 -25.10
C VAL A 112 -11.48 -9.23 -26.03
N ARG A 113 -12.22 -8.13 -25.83
CA ARG A 113 -13.36 -7.76 -26.68
C ARG A 113 -13.06 -7.66 -28.18
N SER A 114 -11.81 -7.39 -28.54
CA SER A 114 -11.30 -7.31 -29.92
C SER A 114 -10.81 -8.64 -30.47
N GLY A 115 -10.88 -9.73 -29.68
CA GLY A 115 -10.48 -11.08 -30.06
C GLY A 115 -9.12 -11.52 -29.49
N ASN A 116 -8.32 -10.58 -28.97
CA ASN A 116 -7.07 -10.81 -28.24
C ASN A 116 -6.93 -9.73 -27.15
N PRO A 117 -6.11 -9.92 -26.10
CA PRO A 117 -5.90 -8.90 -25.08
C PRO A 117 -5.26 -7.63 -25.67
N ASP A 118 -6.05 -6.56 -25.72
CA ASP A 118 -5.58 -5.18 -25.95
C ASP A 118 -5.76 -4.37 -24.67
N ILE A 119 -4.98 -3.31 -24.50
CA ILE A 119 -5.07 -2.46 -23.30
C ILE A 119 -6.19 -1.43 -23.46
N TYR A 120 -7.09 -1.37 -22.48
CA TYR A 120 -8.14 -0.35 -22.40
C TYR A 120 -7.99 0.46 -21.13
N ALA A 121 -8.41 1.73 -21.18
CA ALA A 121 -8.46 2.59 -20.01
C ALA A 121 -9.83 3.24 -19.80
N TYR A 122 -10.12 3.52 -18.53
CA TYR A 122 -11.35 4.12 -18.06
C TYR A 122 -11.06 5.25 -17.09
N LYS A 123 -11.89 6.30 -17.12
CA LYS A 123 -11.93 7.37 -16.13
C LYS A 123 -13.34 7.47 -15.56
N ILE A 124 -13.49 7.34 -14.24
CA ILE A 124 -14.77 7.33 -13.54
C ILE A 124 -14.76 8.36 -12.41
N ASN A 125 -15.76 9.23 -12.36
CA ASN A 125 -15.88 10.22 -11.27
C ASN A 125 -16.52 9.61 -10.00
N PRO A 126 -16.50 10.33 -8.85
CA PRO A 126 -17.14 9.86 -7.62
C PRO A 126 -18.65 9.57 -7.74
N GLU A 127 -19.34 10.21 -8.67
CA GLU A 127 -20.76 9.95 -8.99
C GLU A 127 -20.98 8.64 -9.77
N GLY A 128 -19.92 7.98 -10.24
CA GLY A 128 -19.96 6.74 -11.01
C GLY A 128 -20.15 6.95 -12.52
N GLU A 129 -19.95 8.16 -13.02
CA GLU A 129 -20.05 8.51 -14.44
C GLU A 129 -18.74 8.22 -15.19
N PHE A 130 -18.87 7.67 -16.40
CA PHE A 130 -17.75 7.30 -17.26
C PHE A 130 -17.32 8.49 -18.14
N LEU A 131 -16.20 9.11 -17.79
CA LEU A 131 -15.74 10.36 -18.43
C LEU A 131 -15.03 10.14 -19.77
N TRP A 132 -14.54 8.93 -20.03
CA TRP A 132 -13.97 8.52 -21.33
C TRP A 132 -14.91 7.62 -22.14
N GLY A 133 -16.22 7.73 -21.86
CA GLY A 133 -17.27 6.94 -22.49
C GLY A 133 -17.47 5.57 -21.84
N ASN A 134 -18.68 5.02 -22.02
CA ASN A 134 -19.13 3.81 -21.33
C ASN A 134 -18.30 2.54 -21.64
N ASN A 135 -17.55 2.54 -22.75
CA ASN A 135 -16.68 1.41 -23.14
C ASN A 135 -15.20 1.69 -22.90
N GLY A 136 -14.88 2.80 -22.23
CA GLY A 136 -13.52 3.31 -22.11
C GLY A 136 -12.91 3.64 -23.47
N ILE A 137 -11.58 3.76 -23.47
CA ILE A 137 -10.78 3.99 -24.67
C ILE A 137 -9.81 2.84 -24.87
N ALA A 138 -9.65 2.39 -26.11
CA ALA A 138 -8.59 1.47 -26.49
C ALA A 138 -7.27 2.23 -26.58
N LEU A 139 -6.22 1.71 -25.95
CA LEU A 139 -4.88 2.29 -26.01
C LEU A 139 -4.02 1.64 -27.10
N SER A 140 -4.47 0.49 -27.59
CA SER A 140 -3.84 -0.30 -28.63
C SER A 140 -4.90 -1.06 -29.44
N GLN A 141 -4.48 -1.51 -30.63
CA GLN A 141 -5.20 -2.46 -31.48
C GLN A 141 -4.16 -3.39 -32.10
N SER A 142 -3.69 -4.33 -31.30
CA SER A 142 -2.59 -5.23 -31.62
C SER A 142 -3.11 -6.60 -32.04
N THR A 143 -2.38 -7.26 -32.94
CA THR A 143 -2.59 -8.70 -33.17
C THR A 143 -1.89 -9.56 -32.12
N GLU A 144 -0.95 -8.96 -31.38
CA GLU A 144 -0.19 -9.59 -30.30
C GLU A 144 -0.88 -9.30 -28.97
N ALA A 145 -0.83 -10.26 -28.05
CA ALA A 145 -1.50 -10.10 -26.75
C ALA A 145 -0.69 -9.18 -25.84
N GLU A 146 -1.37 -8.22 -25.22
CA GLU A 146 -0.78 -7.21 -24.34
C GLU A 146 -1.34 -7.35 -22.93
N TYR A 147 -0.48 -7.23 -21.93
CA TYR A 147 -0.82 -7.55 -20.53
C TYR A 147 -0.15 -6.58 -19.56
N SER A 148 -0.65 -6.58 -18.31
CA SER A 148 0.00 -5.93 -17.16
C SER A 148 0.40 -4.48 -17.42
N PRO A 149 -0.54 -3.61 -17.85
CA PRO A 149 -0.25 -2.19 -17.97
C PRO A 149 0.09 -1.60 -16.60
N GLN A 150 0.92 -0.58 -16.58
CA GLN A 150 1.20 0.27 -15.42
C GLN A 150 0.79 1.69 -15.73
N LEU A 151 0.23 2.40 -14.76
CA LEU A 151 -0.24 3.77 -14.93
C LEU A 151 0.44 4.74 -13.96
N CYS A 152 0.59 5.99 -14.40
CA CYS A 152 0.79 7.11 -13.49
C CYS A 152 -0.02 8.32 -13.92
N VAL A 153 -0.50 9.09 -12.93
CA VAL A 153 -1.20 10.36 -13.17
C VAL A 153 -0.20 11.50 -13.04
N LEU A 154 -0.12 12.34 -14.08
CA LEU A 154 0.78 13.48 -14.16
C LEU A 154 0.23 14.70 -13.42
N SER A 155 1.08 15.73 -13.24
CA SER A 155 0.72 16.98 -12.55
C SER A 155 -0.54 17.65 -13.11
N ASP A 156 -0.76 17.55 -14.42
CA ASP A 156 -1.87 18.11 -15.20
C ASP A 156 -3.10 17.19 -15.37
N ASN A 157 -3.20 16.09 -14.62
CA ASN A 157 -4.22 15.04 -14.75
C ASN A 157 -4.20 14.27 -16.08
N ALA A 158 -3.21 14.47 -16.95
CA ALA A 158 -2.94 13.51 -18.00
C ALA A 158 -2.41 12.20 -17.38
N VAL A 159 -2.57 11.10 -18.10
CA VAL A 159 -2.21 9.76 -17.62
C VAL A 159 -1.20 9.14 -18.57
N ILE A 160 -0.13 8.58 -18.02
CA ILE A 160 0.80 7.74 -18.77
C ILE A 160 0.47 6.29 -18.49
N ILE A 161 0.35 5.49 -19.55
CA ILE A 161 0.15 4.04 -19.48
C ILE A 161 1.31 3.35 -20.20
N THR A 162 1.91 2.35 -19.57
CA THR A 162 3.04 1.60 -20.13
C THR A 162 2.82 0.10 -20.09
N TRP A 163 3.25 -0.59 -21.13
CA TRP A 163 3.26 -2.05 -21.22
C TRP A 163 4.35 -2.51 -22.18
N ALA A 164 4.74 -3.78 -22.10
CA ALA A 164 5.73 -4.35 -23.02
C ALA A 164 5.08 -5.49 -23.83
N VAL A 165 5.38 -5.54 -25.12
CA VAL A 165 4.93 -6.58 -26.05
C VAL A 165 6.05 -6.91 -27.02
N ASN A 166 6.48 -8.18 -27.02
CA ASN A 166 7.61 -8.66 -27.85
C ASN A 166 8.85 -7.76 -27.68
N GLU A 167 9.36 -7.20 -28.78
CA GLU A 167 10.51 -6.29 -28.83
C GLU A 167 10.09 -4.80 -28.75
N THR A 168 8.99 -4.48 -28.06
CA THR A 168 8.53 -3.10 -27.93
C THR A 168 8.05 -2.78 -26.53
N LEU A 169 8.63 -1.74 -25.93
CA LEU A 169 8.06 -1.05 -24.79
C LEU A 169 7.16 0.08 -25.30
N ARG A 170 5.87 0.01 -24.95
CA ARG A 170 4.86 0.98 -25.33
C ARG A 170 4.64 1.98 -24.21
N VAL A 171 4.45 3.24 -24.60
CA VAL A 171 4.07 4.34 -23.71
C VAL A 171 2.93 5.10 -24.39
N GLN A 172 1.81 5.28 -23.70
CA GLN A 172 0.68 6.07 -24.18
C GLN A 172 0.37 7.19 -23.20
N LYS A 173 0.06 8.39 -23.72
CA LYS A 173 -0.40 9.52 -22.92
C LYS A 173 -1.86 9.80 -23.26
N ILE A 174 -2.71 9.76 -22.24
CA ILE A 174 -4.12 10.10 -22.32
C ILE A 174 -4.29 11.47 -21.70
N LEU A 175 -4.81 12.44 -22.46
CA LEU A 175 -5.16 13.76 -21.93
C LEU A 175 -6.40 13.67 -21.02
N PRO A 176 -6.66 14.66 -20.14
CA PRO A 176 -7.80 14.60 -19.21
C PRO A 176 -9.15 14.33 -19.87
N ASP A 177 -9.34 14.77 -21.12
CA ASP A 177 -10.54 14.58 -21.93
C ASP A 177 -10.65 13.21 -22.63
N GLY A 178 -9.64 12.34 -22.49
CA GLY A 178 -9.59 11.02 -23.10
C GLY A 178 -8.86 10.97 -24.44
N THR A 179 -8.36 12.10 -24.94
CA THR A 179 -7.60 12.15 -26.20
C THR A 179 -6.24 11.47 -26.04
N LEU A 180 -5.88 10.55 -26.95
CA LEU A 180 -4.54 9.96 -27.02
C LEU A 180 -3.54 10.95 -27.64
N ALA A 181 -2.61 11.48 -26.84
CA ALA A 181 -1.71 12.56 -27.24
C ALA A 181 -0.76 12.16 -28.39
N TRP A 182 -0.42 10.86 -28.48
CA TRP A 182 0.45 10.33 -29.54
C TRP A 182 -0.32 9.46 -30.56
N GLY A 183 -1.65 9.60 -30.59
CA GLY A 183 -2.52 8.72 -31.37
C GLY A 183 -2.46 7.28 -30.88
N LEU A 184 -3.18 6.38 -31.56
CA LEU A 184 -3.33 4.98 -31.14
C LEU A 184 -2.01 4.18 -31.15
N ALA A 185 -1.01 4.61 -31.92
CA ALA A 185 0.28 3.93 -31.97
C ALA A 185 1.13 4.11 -30.69
N GLY A 186 0.88 5.19 -29.94
CA GLY A 186 1.69 5.58 -28.78
C GLY A 186 3.15 5.86 -29.15
N LEU A 187 4.00 5.97 -28.15
CA LEU A 187 5.44 5.88 -28.31
C LEU A 187 5.89 4.42 -28.23
N ALA A 188 6.86 4.09 -29.06
CA ALA A 188 7.49 2.78 -29.08
C ALA A 188 8.99 2.93 -28.81
N ILE A 189 9.46 2.30 -27.74
CA ILE A 189 10.87 2.17 -27.42
C ILE A 189 11.30 0.78 -27.91
N THR A 190 12.26 0.76 -28.83
CA THR A 190 12.77 -0.45 -29.47
C THR A 190 14.29 -0.39 -29.62
N GLU A 191 14.92 -1.55 -29.61
CA GLU A 191 16.35 -1.77 -29.76
C GLU A 191 16.53 -3.19 -30.33
N PRO A 192 17.23 -3.36 -31.47
CA PRO A 192 17.36 -4.67 -32.11
C PRO A 192 17.92 -5.74 -31.17
N GLY A 193 17.21 -6.87 -31.06
CA GLY A 193 17.62 -8.02 -30.25
C GLY A 193 17.42 -7.83 -28.73
N LYS A 194 16.64 -6.83 -28.31
CA LYS A 194 16.23 -6.62 -26.92
C LYS A 194 14.73 -6.81 -26.76
N THR A 195 14.33 -7.23 -25.57
CA THR A 195 12.94 -7.17 -25.09
C THR A 195 12.87 -6.35 -23.80
N TRP A 196 11.65 -5.97 -23.42
CA TRP A 196 11.38 -5.21 -22.20
C TRP A 196 10.46 -5.99 -21.28
N GLY A 197 10.62 -5.79 -19.98
CA GLY A 197 9.74 -6.37 -18.99
C GLY A 197 9.46 -5.40 -17.86
N TRP A 198 8.27 -5.52 -17.29
CA TRP A 198 7.86 -4.81 -16.08
C TRP A 198 8.12 -3.29 -16.11
N PRO A 199 7.60 -2.56 -17.13
CA PRO A 199 7.78 -1.12 -17.18
C PRO A 199 6.95 -0.42 -16.10
N VAL A 200 7.58 0.40 -15.28
CA VAL A 200 6.94 1.19 -14.21
C VAL A 200 7.10 2.67 -14.55
N ALA A 201 5.98 3.36 -14.75
CA ALA A 201 5.95 4.81 -14.94
C ALA A 201 5.81 5.53 -13.59
N ILE A 202 6.62 6.56 -13.35
CA ILE A 202 6.58 7.37 -12.12
C ILE A 202 6.42 8.84 -12.52
N PRO A 203 5.43 9.59 -11.97
CA PRO A 203 5.22 10.98 -12.36
C PRO A 203 6.34 11.87 -11.80
N HIS A 204 6.66 12.93 -12.51
CA HIS A 204 7.58 13.98 -12.05
C HIS A 204 6.81 15.30 -11.83
N SER A 205 7.27 16.15 -10.91
CA SER A 205 6.58 17.39 -10.53
C SER A 205 6.39 18.39 -11.68
N ASP A 206 7.32 18.41 -12.65
CA ASP A 206 7.27 19.24 -13.87
C ASP A 206 6.22 18.79 -14.92
N GLY A 207 5.49 17.70 -14.67
CA GLY A 207 4.52 17.12 -15.61
C GLY A 207 5.12 16.12 -16.61
N GLY A 208 6.42 15.86 -16.54
CA GLY A 208 7.07 14.72 -17.15
C GLY A 208 6.92 13.44 -16.32
N PHE A 209 7.68 12.42 -16.67
CA PHE A 209 7.66 11.13 -15.98
C PHE A 209 9.00 10.40 -16.11
N TYR A 210 9.28 9.52 -15.17
CA TYR A 210 10.30 8.50 -15.28
C TYR A 210 9.69 7.20 -15.81
N LEU A 211 10.52 6.41 -16.49
CA LEU A 211 10.19 5.06 -16.90
C LEU A 211 11.30 4.13 -16.47
N ALA A 212 11.01 3.26 -15.50
CA ALA A 212 11.87 2.17 -15.08
C ALA A 212 11.47 0.88 -15.78
N TYR A 213 12.41 0.07 -16.26
CA TYR A 213 12.10 -1.19 -16.95
C TYR A 213 13.24 -2.19 -16.87
N PHE A 214 12.89 -3.47 -16.99
CA PHE A 214 13.88 -4.48 -17.35
C PHE A 214 14.20 -4.33 -18.83
N LYS A 215 15.48 -4.17 -19.16
CA LYS A 215 16.00 -4.42 -20.51
C LYS A 215 16.57 -5.82 -20.55
N GLN A 216 16.19 -6.60 -21.57
CA GLN A 216 16.32 -8.05 -21.52
C GLN A 216 16.92 -8.63 -22.80
N THR A 217 17.62 -9.75 -22.65
CA THR A 217 18.02 -10.66 -23.75
C THR A 217 17.75 -12.12 -23.36
N GLY A 218 17.98 -13.03 -24.31
CA GLY A 218 17.77 -14.46 -24.10
C GLY A 218 16.32 -14.86 -24.35
N SER A 219 15.93 -16.02 -23.82
CA SER A 219 14.59 -16.57 -24.02
C SER A 219 14.01 -17.03 -22.70
N PHE A 220 12.70 -16.82 -22.52
CA PHE A 220 11.99 -17.29 -21.35
C PHE A 220 12.14 -18.83 -21.19
N PRO A 221 12.36 -19.34 -19.96
CA PRO A 221 12.42 -18.61 -18.68
C PRO A 221 13.83 -18.10 -18.31
N ALA A 222 14.86 -18.38 -19.10
CA ALA A 222 16.25 -17.99 -18.83
C ALA A 222 16.60 -16.60 -19.40
N LEU A 223 15.82 -15.59 -19.03
CA LEU A 223 16.04 -14.20 -19.45
C LEU A 223 17.27 -13.62 -18.75
N GLN A 224 18.06 -12.82 -19.46
CA GLN A 224 19.10 -11.98 -18.87
C GLN A 224 18.50 -10.59 -18.69
N ARG A 225 18.27 -10.16 -17.46
CA ARG A 225 17.55 -8.92 -17.16
C ARG A 225 18.46 -7.93 -16.44
N GLN A 226 18.47 -6.70 -16.93
CA GLN A 226 19.14 -5.54 -16.33
C GLN A 226 18.09 -4.46 -16.06
N ILE A 227 18.34 -3.55 -15.12
CA ILE A 227 17.41 -2.48 -14.75
C ILE A 227 17.90 -1.15 -15.30
N PHE A 228 17.01 -0.45 -16.00
CA PHE A 228 17.27 0.88 -16.54
C PHE A 228 16.16 1.85 -16.17
N VAL A 229 16.50 3.14 -16.12
CA VAL A 229 15.57 4.25 -15.97
C VAL A 229 15.86 5.31 -17.03
N ASN A 230 14.83 5.95 -17.56
CA ASN A 230 14.96 7.19 -18.30
C ASN A 230 13.91 8.22 -17.84
N ARG A 231 14.21 9.51 -17.99
CA ARG A 231 13.31 10.62 -17.70
C ARG A 231 12.77 11.19 -19.01
N TYR A 232 11.48 11.49 -19.05
CA TYR A 232 10.78 11.98 -20.21
C TYR A 232 10.06 13.29 -19.89
N ALA A 233 10.07 14.23 -20.84
CA ALA A 233 9.25 15.41 -20.78
C ALA A 233 7.77 15.06 -20.99
N ALA A 234 6.88 16.01 -20.71
CA ALA A 234 5.43 15.86 -20.87
C ALA A 234 4.99 15.54 -22.33
N ASP A 235 5.82 15.84 -23.32
CA ASP A 235 5.59 15.52 -24.73
C ASP A 235 6.11 14.13 -25.14
N GLY A 236 6.80 13.42 -24.23
CA GLY A 236 7.36 12.09 -24.46
C GLY A 236 8.77 12.08 -25.02
N SER A 237 9.44 13.24 -25.15
CA SER A 237 10.87 13.29 -25.48
C SER A 237 11.73 12.85 -24.29
N ALA A 238 12.72 11.99 -24.54
CA ALA A 238 13.69 11.60 -23.52
C ALA A 238 14.58 12.79 -23.14
N LEU A 239 14.71 13.05 -21.85
CA LEU A 239 15.49 14.15 -21.28
C LEU A 239 16.94 13.75 -21.01
N TRP A 240 17.21 12.47 -20.71
CA TRP A 240 18.58 11.97 -20.64
C TRP A 240 19.03 11.46 -22.00
N ALA A 241 20.24 11.82 -22.40
CA ALA A 241 20.83 11.43 -23.69
C ALA A 241 20.95 9.90 -23.83
N GLN A 242 21.10 9.21 -22.71
CA GLN A 242 21.05 7.76 -22.59
C GLN A 242 20.27 7.42 -21.32
N GLU A 243 19.59 6.28 -21.35
CA GLU A 243 19.02 5.67 -20.15
C GLU A 243 20.12 5.37 -19.11
N VAL A 244 19.77 5.53 -17.83
CA VAL A 244 20.65 5.28 -16.70
C VAL A 244 20.54 3.81 -16.30
N GLU A 245 21.68 3.11 -16.26
CA GLU A 245 21.75 1.74 -15.75
C GLU A 245 21.70 1.74 -14.22
N ILE A 246 20.66 1.14 -13.66
CA ILE A 246 20.47 0.99 -12.21
C ILE A 246 21.17 -0.28 -11.72
N CYS A 247 21.03 -1.38 -12.48
CA CYS A 247 21.70 -2.65 -12.23
C CYS A 247 22.05 -3.33 -13.55
N GLY A 248 23.35 -3.54 -13.77
CA GLY A 248 23.91 -4.19 -14.96
C GLY A 248 24.09 -5.70 -14.82
N PHE A 249 23.85 -6.29 -13.64
CA PHE A 249 23.92 -7.74 -13.43
C PHE A 249 22.69 -8.46 -13.98
N THR A 250 22.84 -9.76 -14.29
CA THR A 250 21.79 -10.56 -14.95
C THR A 250 21.17 -11.64 -14.05
N GLY A 251 21.30 -11.50 -12.73
CA GLY A 251 20.78 -12.42 -11.72
C GLY A 251 19.28 -12.32 -11.40
N ILE A 252 18.53 -11.52 -12.16
CA ILE A 252 17.09 -11.31 -11.93
C ILE A 252 16.30 -12.34 -12.73
N THR A 253 15.48 -13.14 -12.07
CA THR A 253 14.75 -14.24 -12.72
C THR A 253 13.56 -13.74 -13.55
N ALA A 254 13.00 -14.61 -14.40
CA ALA A 254 11.83 -14.27 -15.21
C ALA A 254 10.57 -13.90 -14.39
N TRP A 255 10.53 -14.29 -13.12
CA TRP A 255 9.38 -14.14 -12.23
C TRP A 255 9.51 -12.97 -11.27
N ASP A 256 10.71 -12.42 -11.13
CA ASP A 256 10.95 -11.28 -10.25
C ASP A 256 10.46 -9.99 -10.90
N GLN A 257 9.79 -9.19 -10.09
CA GLN A 257 9.36 -7.84 -10.41
C GLN A 257 10.34 -6.84 -9.79
N MET A 258 10.46 -5.67 -10.40
CA MET A 258 11.09 -4.51 -9.79
C MET A 258 9.99 -3.61 -9.25
N ASN A 259 10.26 -2.96 -8.13
CA ASN A 259 9.43 -1.88 -7.65
C ASN A 259 10.18 -0.56 -7.78
N ALA A 260 9.45 0.48 -8.16
CA ALA A 260 9.97 1.83 -8.28
C ALA A 260 8.92 2.83 -7.76
N ARG A 261 9.37 3.84 -7.02
CA ARG A 261 8.51 4.86 -6.40
C ARG A 261 9.21 6.22 -6.41
N PRO A 262 8.48 7.35 -6.30
CA PRO A 262 9.09 8.64 -6.03
C PRO A 262 9.98 8.57 -4.79
N ASP A 263 11.13 9.24 -4.83
CA ASP A 263 12.04 9.29 -3.68
C ASP A 263 11.74 10.45 -2.70
N GLY A 264 10.70 11.24 -2.99
CA GLY A 264 10.30 12.42 -2.23
C GLY A 264 11.05 13.71 -2.57
N ASN A 265 12.05 13.67 -3.47
CA ASN A 265 12.84 14.81 -3.93
C ASN A 265 12.95 14.84 -5.46
N ASP A 266 11.84 14.55 -6.14
CA ASP A 266 11.74 14.49 -7.61
C ASP A 266 12.67 13.47 -8.30
N GLY A 267 13.29 12.56 -7.55
CA GLY A 267 13.99 11.38 -8.07
C GLY A 267 13.15 10.11 -7.98
N VAL A 268 13.78 8.99 -8.32
CA VAL A 268 13.18 7.65 -8.25
C VAL A 268 14.00 6.76 -7.32
N MET A 269 13.31 6.04 -6.45
CA MET A 269 13.86 4.93 -5.67
C MET A 269 13.40 3.62 -6.30
N LEU A 270 14.35 2.70 -6.51
CA LEU A 270 14.11 1.36 -7.03
C LEU A 270 14.59 0.32 -6.03
N PHE A 271 13.89 -0.80 -5.95
CA PHE A 271 14.27 -1.94 -5.14
C PHE A 271 13.84 -3.25 -5.79
N TRP A 272 14.71 -4.25 -5.68
CA TRP A 272 14.56 -5.51 -6.41
C TRP A 272 15.30 -6.65 -5.71
N ARG A 273 15.01 -7.86 -6.19
CA ARG A 273 15.73 -9.09 -5.85
C ARG A 273 16.64 -9.48 -7.01
N ASP A 274 17.86 -9.90 -6.74
CA ASP A 274 18.76 -10.54 -7.72
C ASP A 274 19.63 -11.62 -7.08
N ASP A 275 20.37 -12.35 -7.91
CA ASP A 275 21.48 -13.26 -7.57
C ASP A 275 22.69 -12.79 -8.39
N ARG A 276 23.22 -11.62 -8.02
CA ARG A 276 24.14 -10.84 -8.87
C ARG A 276 25.55 -11.42 -8.93
N ASP A 277 25.95 -12.19 -7.92
CA ASP A 277 27.22 -12.88 -7.82
C ASP A 277 27.13 -14.34 -8.32
N GLY A 278 25.92 -14.85 -8.58
CA GLY A 278 25.68 -16.13 -9.23
C GLY A 278 25.98 -17.32 -8.31
N ASP A 279 25.88 -17.11 -7.00
CA ASP A 279 26.18 -18.12 -5.98
C ASP A 279 24.95 -18.94 -5.56
N MET A 280 23.79 -18.68 -6.21
CA MET A 280 22.49 -19.28 -5.94
C MET A 280 21.86 -18.81 -4.62
N LEU A 281 22.29 -17.66 -4.10
CA LEU A 281 21.63 -16.95 -3.01
C LEU A 281 20.85 -15.75 -3.57
N ALA A 282 19.62 -15.62 -3.09
CA ALA A 282 18.81 -14.45 -3.33
C ALA A 282 19.33 -13.28 -2.49
N ASP A 283 19.63 -12.17 -3.14
CA ASP A 283 19.87 -10.89 -2.49
C ASP A 283 18.78 -9.89 -2.85
N VAL A 284 18.72 -8.83 -2.04
CA VAL A 284 17.82 -7.71 -2.26
C VAL A 284 18.60 -6.41 -2.20
N ALA A 285 18.29 -5.51 -3.12
CA ALA A 285 19.02 -4.27 -3.28
C ALA A 285 18.11 -3.06 -3.46
N VAL A 286 18.68 -1.90 -3.20
CA VAL A 286 18.04 -0.59 -3.37
C VAL A 286 18.98 0.35 -4.13
N GLN A 287 18.43 1.20 -4.97
CA GLN A 287 19.12 2.33 -5.59
C GLN A 287 18.20 3.55 -5.64
N LYS A 288 18.80 4.74 -5.69
CA LYS A 288 18.11 5.98 -6.06
C LYS A 288 18.80 6.63 -7.24
N VAL A 289 18.01 7.29 -8.08
CA VAL A 289 18.48 8.14 -9.16
C VAL A 289 17.78 9.49 -9.07
N ASP A 290 18.53 10.57 -9.16
CA ASP A 290 17.99 11.93 -9.14
C ASP A 290 17.51 12.39 -10.52
N GLU A 291 17.08 13.65 -10.59
CA GLU A 291 16.46 14.21 -11.80
C GLU A 291 17.45 14.43 -12.96
N GLU A 292 18.75 14.53 -12.66
CA GLU A 292 19.86 14.60 -13.61
C GLU A 292 20.35 13.22 -14.07
N GLY A 293 19.82 12.14 -13.51
CA GLY A 293 20.25 10.77 -13.82
C GLY A 293 21.48 10.32 -13.05
N ILE A 294 21.80 10.98 -11.95
CA ILE A 294 22.92 10.61 -11.07
C ILE A 294 22.44 9.62 -10.02
N LEU A 295 23.17 8.50 -9.90
CA LEU A 295 22.91 7.50 -8.87
C LEU A 295 23.34 8.02 -7.50
N ALA A 296 22.48 7.91 -6.50
CA ALA A 296 22.79 8.32 -5.14
C ALA A 296 23.74 7.34 -4.44
N TYR A 297 23.61 6.04 -4.75
CA TYR A 297 24.41 4.98 -4.13
C TYR A 297 25.44 4.42 -5.11
N ILE A 298 26.23 3.45 -4.64
CA ILE A 298 27.19 2.72 -5.48
C ILE A 298 26.51 2.14 -6.74
N PRO A 299 27.23 2.04 -7.88
CA PRO A 299 26.71 1.37 -9.08
C PRO A 299 26.19 -0.03 -8.78
N ASN A 300 25.08 -0.43 -9.42
CA ASN A 300 24.33 -1.67 -9.17
C ASN A 300 23.55 -1.72 -7.84
N GLY A 301 23.46 -0.60 -7.11
CA GLY A 301 22.68 -0.49 -5.89
C GLY A 301 23.33 -1.19 -4.70
N VAL A 302 22.74 -0.96 -3.52
CA VAL A 302 23.24 -1.45 -2.23
C VAL A 302 22.47 -2.70 -1.83
N GLU A 303 23.18 -3.83 -1.67
CA GLU A 303 22.63 -5.03 -1.05
C GLU A 303 22.34 -4.81 0.43
N LEU A 304 21.13 -5.17 0.85
CA LEU A 304 20.64 -4.88 2.20
C LEU A 304 21.23 -5.78 3.28
N ALA A 305 21.73 -6.96 2.88
CA ALA A 305 22.43 -7.93 3.72
C ALA A 305 23.69 -8.45 3.02
N SER A 306 24.57 -9.16 3.74
CA SER A 306 25.78 -9.77 3.19
C SER A 306 26.11 -11.09 3.89
N ASP A 307 25.12 -11.72 4.53
CA ASP A 307 25.25 -13.06 5.11
C ASP A 307 24.74 -14.13 4.14
N ALA A 308 25.09 -15.39 4.40
CA ALA A 308 24.73 -16.52 3.54
C ALA A 308 23.26 -16.98 3.72
N LEU A 309 22.33 -16.03 3.84
CA LEU A 309 20.89 -16.26 3.93
C LEU A 309 20.21 -15.63 2.72
N ASN A 310 19.23 -16.34 2.17
CA ASN A 310 18.47 -15.80 1.06
C ASN A 310 17.56 -14.67 1.56
N CYS A 311 17.57 -13.54 0.85
CA CYS A 311 16.71 -12.40 1.06
C CYS A 311 15.66 -12.28 -0.06
N PHE A 312 14.41 -12.04 0.31
CA PHE A 312 13.29 -11.96 -0.62
C PHE A 312 12.33 -10.82 -0.27
N TYR A 313 11.44 -10.50 -1.21
CA TYR A 313 10.32 -9.56 -1.05
C TYR A 313 10.73 -8.19 -0.48
N PRO A 314 11.72 -7.50 -1.09
CA PRO A 314 12.12 -6.19 -0.61
C PRO A 314 11.00 -5.18 -0.81
N VAL A 315 10.77 -4.36 0.21
CA VAL A 315 9.84 -3.23 0.17
C VAL A 315 10.52 -2.05 0.84
N ALA A 316 10.54 -0.89 0.19
CA ALA A 316 11.30 0.26 0.67
C ALA A 316 10.49 1.56 0.67
N SER A 317 10.84 2.45 1.59
CA SER A 317 10.29 3.81 1.65
C SER A 317 11.40 4.81 1.97
N CYS A 318 11.31 5.99 1.35
CA CYS A 318 12.17 7.12 1.64
C CYS A 318 11.55 7.96 2.77
N LEU A 319 12.35 8.39 3.73
CA LEU A 319 11.95 9.34 4.78
C LEU A 319 12.21 10.77 4.34
N SER A 320 11.63 11.75 5.04
CA SER A 320 11.73 13.17 4.71
C SER A 320 13.17 13.71 4.67
N ASN A 321 14.10 13.05 5.37
CA ASN A 321 15.52 13.38 5.39
C ASN A 321 16.35 12.70 4.29
N GLY A 322 15.71 12.01 3.34
CA GLY A 322 16.36 11.29 2.24
C GLY A 322 16.90 9.92 2.60
N THR A 323 16.82 9.48 3.88
CA THR A 323 17.19 8.12 4.27
C THR A 323 16.18 7.11 3.75
N VAL A 324 16.63 5.92 3.38
CA VAL A 324 15.75 4.83 2.96
C VAL A 324 15.69 3.77 4.05
N VAL A 325 14.50 3.24 4.31
CA VAL A 325 14.35 2.03 5.10
C VAL A 325 13.68 0.99 4.21
N ALA A 326 14.29 -0.19 4.15
CA ALA A 326 13.79 -1.31 3.40
C ALA A 326 13.53 -2.50 4.32
N PHE A 327 12.36 -3.12 4.20
CA PHE A 327 12.00 -4.37 4.85
C PHE A 327 12.16 -5.52 3.86
N PHE A 328 12.53 -6.69 4.37
CA PHE A 328 12.72 -7.87 3.55
C PHE A 328 12.63 -9.14 4.39
N THR A 329 12.33 -10.27 3.75
CA THR A 329 12.27 -11.57 4.39
C THR A 329 13.58 -12.30 4.20
N LYS A 330 14.18 -12.77 5.30
CA LYS A 330 15.32 -13.70 5.23
C LYS A 330 14.86 -15.14 5.40
N THR A 331 15.57 -16.07 4.76
CA THR A 331 15.36 -17.50 4.92
C THR A 331 16.67 -18.28 4.94
N ASP A 332 16.68 -19.40 5.66
CA ASP A 332 17.79 -20.34 5.66
C ASP A 332 17.94 -21.05 4.30
N GLY A 333 19.09 -21.71 4.07
CA GLY A 333 19.38 -22.36 2.79
C GLY A 333 18.42 -23.50 2.40
N SER A 334 17.76 -24.13 3.37
CA SER A 334 16.71 -25.13 3.11
C SER A 334 15.32 -24.54 2.98
N GLN A 335 15.17 -23.22 3.16
CA GLN A 335 13.92 -22.47 3.12
C GLN A 335 12.84 -22.92 4.11
N ASN A 336 13.26 -23.52 5.24
CA ASN A 336 12.41 -24.04 6.30
C ASN A 336 12.19 -23.05 7.45
N TYR A 337 12.93 -21.94 7.46
CA TYR A 337 12.82 -20.89 8.48
C TYR A 337 12.80 -19.52 7.81
N ARG A 338 11.82 -18.69 8.17
CA ARG A 338 11.71 -17.32 7.64
C ARG A 338 11.54 -16.30 8.76
N GLY A 339 12.12 -15.13 8.57
CA GLY A 339 12.10 -14.01 9.50
C GLY A 339 11.94 -12.69 8.77
N LEU A 340 11.55 -11.64 9.50
CA LEU A 340 11.36 -10.30 8.97
C LEU A 340 12.52 -9.42 9.41
N PHE A 341 13.15 -8.74 8.46
CA PHE A 341 14.32 -7.90 8.66
C PHE A 341 14.06 -6.51 8.08
N ALA A 342 14.83 -5.53 8.53
CA ALA A 342 14.90 -4.23 7.90
C ALA A 342 16.32 -3.70 7.86
N GLN A 343 16.64 -2.88 6.85
CA GLN A 343 17.90 -2.16 6.73
C GLN A 343 17.59 -0.68 6.55
N LYS A 344 18.39 0.17 7.19
CA LYS A 344 18.32 1.61 6.98
C LYS A 344 19.56 2.05 6.22
N LEU A 345 19.36 2.75 5.13
CA LEU A 345 20.40 3.39 4.33
C LEU A 345 20.37 4.89 4.59
N ASP A 346 21.54 5.50 4.76
CA ASP A 346 21.63 6.95 4.68
C ASP A 346 21.39 7.45 3.24
N PRO A 347 21.30 8.77 3.01
CA PRO A 347 21.05 9.30 1.66
C PRO A 347 22.14 8.96 0.63
N TYR A 348 23.29 8.42 1.05
CA TYR A 348 24.43 8.05 0.21
C TYR A 348 24.61 6.53 0.08
N GLY A 349 23.77 5.73 0.74
CA GLY A 349 23.73 4.28 0.63
C GLY A 349 24.48 3.53 1.72
N ASP A 350 24.98 4.21 2.76
CA ASP A 350 25.65 3.55 3.86
C ASP A 350 24.64 2.82 4.76
N LYS A 351 24.91 1.54 5.05
CA LYS A 351 24.09 0.69 5.93
C LYS A 351 24.20 1.14 7.39
N LEU A 352 23.09 1.59 7.98
CA LEU A 352 23.03 2.11 9.34
C LEU A 352 22.62 1.07 10.39
N TRP A 353 22.08 -0.08 9.99
CA TRP A 353 21.70 -1.17 10.91
C TRP A 353 22.57 -2.42 10.73
N GLY A 354 23.88 -2.19 10.63
CA GLY A 354 24.88 -3.25 10.44
C GLY A 354 24.85 -3.83 9.02
N THR A 355 25.78 -4.73 8.73
CA THR A 355 25.95 -5.28 7.38
C THR A 355 24.78 -6.15 6.93
N ASN A 356 24.06 -6.75 7.87
CA ASN A 356 23.05 -7.78 7.64
C ASN A 356 21.62 -7.32 7.91
N GLY A 357 21.43 -6.04 8.23
CA GLY A 357 20.16 -5.49 8.65
C GLY A 357 19.79 -5.84 10.10
N LYS A 358 18.77 -5.15 10.59
CA LYS A 358 18.14 -5.38 11.88
C LYS A 358 17.13 -6.52 11.79
N GLU A 359 17.28 -7.53 12.64
CA GLU A 359 16.24 -8.54 12.85
C GLU A 359 15.03 -7.91 13.56
N LEU A 360 13.85 -7.99 12.93
CA LEU A 360 12.59 -7.53 13.51
C LEU A 360 11.79 -8.69 14.10
N LEU A 361 11.75 -9.81 13.37
CA LEU A 361 11.21 -11.09 13.79
C LEU A 361 12.21 -12.18 13.41
N PRO A 362 12.60 -13.06 14.36
CA PRO A 362 13.64 -14.05 14.12
C PRO A 362 13.21 -15.10 13.09
N LEU A 363 14.20 -15.76 12.48
CA LEU A 363 13.97 -16.94 11.67
C LEU A 363 13.21 -18.00 12.47
N SER A 364 12.05 -18.43 11.96
CA SER A 364 11.22 -19.44 12.62
C SER A 364 10.41 -20.24 11.59
N THR A 365 9.79 -21.33 12.05
CA THR A 365 8.78 -22.08 11.27
C THR A 365 7.43 -21.35 11.19
N THR A 366 7.34 -20.13 11.71
CA THR A 366 6.25 -19.20 11.39
C THR A 366 6.78 -18.26 10.33
N PHE A 367 6.36 -18.44 9.09
CA PHE A 367 6.88 -17.68 7.97
C PHE A 367 6.31 -16.27 7.98
N ASN A 368 7.19 -15.27 7.84
CA ASN A 368 6.83 -13.86 7.79
C ASN A 368 7.32 -13.26 6.45
N TYR A 369 6.40 -12.82 5.61
CA TYR A 369 6.66 -12.27 4.27
C TYR A 369 6.32 -10.79 4.22
N SER A 370 7.30 -9.92 3.99
CA SER A 370 7.00 -8.52 3.67
C SER A 370 6.16 -8.45 2.40
N ILE A 371 5.14 -7.58 2.42
CA ILE A 371 4.25 -7.33 1.28
C ILE A 371 4.51 -5.94 0.73
N ASP A 372 4.43 -4.93 1.60
CA ASP A 372 4.69 -3.54 1.26
C ASP A 372 4.94 -2.69 2.52
N ALA A 373 5.44 -1.48 2.37
CA ALA A 373 5.66 -0.51 3.42
C ALA A 373 5.09 0.87 3.09
N GLN A 374 4.55 1.51 4.13
CA GLN A 374 4.05 2.88 4.10
C GLN A 374 4.79 3.75 5.12
N THR A 375 4.81 5.07 4.89
CA THR A 375 5.40 6.03 5.83
C THR A 375 4.43 7.16 6.16
N ALA A 376 4.50 7.63 7.41
CA ALA A 376 3.76 8.80 7.87
C ALA A 376 4.46 9.42 9.08
N ASP A 377 4.70 10.74 9.05
CA ASP A 377 5.44 11.48 10.09
C ASP A 377 6.79 10.81 10.46
N ASP A 378 7.56 10.40 9.46
CA ASP A 378 8.81 9.63 9.59
C ASP A 378 8.69 8.31 10.39
N LYS A 379 7.46 7.82 10.60
CA LYS A 379 7.19 6.45 11.07
C LYS A 379 7.00 5.55 9.86
N LEU A 380 7.35 4.28 10.03
CA LEU A 380 7.30 3.27 8.99
C LEU A 380 6.38 2.14 9.40
N PHE A 381 5.61 1.63 8.45
CA PHE A 381 4.62 0.59 8.65
C PHE A 381 4.83 -0.48 7.58
N CYS A 382 5.38 -1.63 7.97
CA CYS A 382 5.51 -2.79 7.07
C CYS A 382 4.28 -3.67 7.21
N LEU A 383 3.51 -3.82 6.13
CA LEU A 383 2.54 -4.88 5.97
C LEU A 383 3.29 -6.18 5.66
N TYR A 384 2.96 -7.24 6.40
CA TYR A 384 3.52 -8.55 6.16
C TYR A 384 2.48 -9.66 6.39
N SER A 385 2.60 -10.77 5.65
CA SER A 385 1.80 -11.96 5.89
C SER A 385 2.52 -12.94 6.82
N ARG A 386 1.73 -13.70 7.57
CA ARG A 386 2.22 -14.69 8.53
C ARG A 386 1.44 -16.00 8.43
N TYR A 387 2.13 -17.12 8.23
CA TYR A 387 1.52 -18.46 8.31
C TYR A 387 2.52 -19.53 8.77
N PRO A 388 2.05 -20.67 9.31
CA PRO A 388 2.92 -21.78 9.70
C PRO A 388 3.61 -22.44 8.49
N GLU A 389 4.83 -22.94 8.70
CA GLU A 389 5.60 -23.70 7.71
C GLU A 389 4.79 -24.86 7.13
N GLY A 390 4.92 -25.07 5.82
CA GLY A 390 4.27 -26.15 5.08
C GLY A 390 2.78 -25.96 4.76
N LEU A 391 2.10 -24.96 5.34
CA LEU A 391 0.66 -24.79 5.11
C LEU A 391 0.31 -23.89 3.93
N ALA A 392 1.16 -22.89 3.58
CA ALA A 392 0.92 -21.90 2.50
C ALA A 392 -0.53 -21.40 2.38
N THR A 393 -1.28 -21.48 3.49
CA THR A 393 -2.71 -21.26 3.60
C THR A 393 -3.00 -20.74 5.01
N ASN A 394 -4.15 -20.09 5.19
CA ASN A 394 -4.59 -19.45 6.42
C ASN A 394 -3.61 -18.38 6.93
N ASP A 395 -3.06 -17.58 6.02
CA ASP A 395 -2.17 -16.49 6.39
C ASP A 395 -2.91 -15.39 7.15
N GLN A 396 -2.16 -14.65 7.96
CA GLN A 396 -2.62 -13.49 8.69
C GLN A 396 -1.89 -12.27 8.18
N LEU A 397 -2.58 -11.12 8.13
CA LEU A 397 -1.95 -9.85 7.79
C LEU A 397 -1.67 -9.07 9.08
N LEU A 398 -0.44 -8.58 9.22
CA LEU A 398 0.02 -7.82 10.37
C LEU A 398 0.81 -6.59 9.92
N ILE A 399 0.88 -5.59 10.81
CA ILE A 399 1.69 -4.39 10.64
C ILE A 399 2.83 -4.38 11.66
N TYR A 400 4.07 -4.29 11.17
CA TYR A 400 5.24 -3.97 11.98
C TYR A 400 5.53 -2.47 11.87
N GLY A 401 5.50 -1.76 13.01
CA GLY A 401 5.75 -0.32 13.07
C GLY A 401 7.14 0.01 13.56
N LEU A 402 7.87 0.91 12.88
CA LEU A 402 9.14 1.47 13.31
C LEU A 402 9.08 3.00 13.36
N ASN A 403 9.82 3.63 14.28
CA ASN A 403 10.15 5.04 14.16
C ASN A 403 11.40 5.26 13.29
N ASP A 404 11.71 6.52 13.02
CA ASP A 404 12.88 6.99 12.27
C ASP A 404 14.23 6.42 12.76
N LYS A 405 14.34 6.08 14.04
CA LYS A 405 15.54 5.48 14.67
C LYS A 405 15.54 3.95 14.64
N GLY A 406 14.49 3.33 14.12
CA GLY A 406 14.33 1.89 14.05
C GLY A 406 13.84 1.25 15.36
N ALA A 407 13.35 2.01 16.33
CA ALA A 407 12.66 1.42 17.48
C ALA A 407 11.22 1.05 17.12
N ALA A 408 10.74 -0.08 17.62
CA ALA A 408 9.38 -0.52 17.40
C ALA A 408 8.37 0.48 17.98
N LEU A 409 7.27 0.73 17.26
CA LEU A 409 6.19 1.62 17.72
C LEU A 409 5.34 0.99 18.83
N TRP A 410 5.30 -0.35 18.87
CA TRP A 410 4.49 -1.13 19.81
C TRP A 410 5.30 -2.30 20.37
N ASP A 411 4.87 -2.84 21.51
CA ASP A 411 5.53 -4.00 22.16
C ASP A 411 5.49 -5.27 21.28
N SER A 412 4.51 -5.36 20.37
CA SER A 412 4.32 -6.44 19.40
C SER A 412 3.73 -5.89 18.09
N PRO A 413 3.94 -6.55 16.94
CA PRO A 413 3.24 -6.22 15.70
C PRO A 413 1.72 -6.28 15.88
N LEU A 414 1.01 -5.36 15.23
CA LEU A 414 -0.44 -5.24 15.35
C LEU A 414 -1.14 -6.05 14.26
N MET A 415 -2.22 -6.71 14.62
CA MET A 415 -3.01 -7.54 13.72
C MET A 415 -3.90 -6.66 12.82
N LEU A 416 -3.92 -6.97 11.52
CA LEU A 416 -4.84 -6.36 10.55
C LEU A 416 -5.93 -7.36 10.13
N ALA A 417 -5.55 -8.61 9.86
CA ALA A 417 -6.49 -9.69 9.50
C ALA A 417 -6.06 -11.03 10.11
N ALA A 418 -6.86 -11.54 11.04
CA ALA A 418 -6.61 -12.76 11.82
C ALA A 418 -7.40 -13.99 11.34
N GLY A 419 -8.42 -13.81 10.50
CA GLY A 419 -9.30 -14.90 10.06
C GLY A 419 -8.52 -16.07 9.42
N ALA A 420 -8.95 -17.30 9.61
CA ALA A 420 -8.26 -18.49 9.06
C ALA A 420 -8.73 -18.79 7.63
N TYR A 421 -8.14 -18.09 6.66
CA TYR A 421 -8.30 -18.28 5.21
C TYR A 421 -7.18 -17.51 4.49
N ASP A 422 -6.98 -17.78 3.20
CA ASP A 422 -5.89 -17.15 2.44
C ASP A 422 -6.23 -15.71 2.05
N LYS A 423 -5.32 -14.76 2.26
CA LYS A 423 -5.37 -13.38 1.75
C LYS A 423 -4.50 -13.31 0.51
N VAL A 424 -5.16 -13.48 -0.63
CA VAL A 424 -4.46 -13.50 -1.91
C VAL A 424 -4.36 -12.08 -2.43
N HIS A 425 -3.21 -11.76 -3.04
CA HIS A 425 -2.85 -10.45 -3.60
C HIS A 425 -3.23 -9.23 -2.72
N PRO A 426 -2.74 -9.17 -1.46
CA PRO A 426 -2.98 -8.00 -0.62
C PRO A 426 -2.35 -6.74 -1.23
N TRP A 427 -3.14 -5.68 -1.36
CA TRP A 427 -2.72 -4.38 -1.87
C TRP A 427 -2.93 -3.32 -0.81
N ILE A 428 -1.94 -2.46 -0.57
CA ILE A 428 -2.00 -1.36 0.40
C ILE A 428 -2.10 -0.02 -0.32
N SER A 429 -2.94 0.88 0.19
CA SER A 429 -2.98 2.27 -0.27
C SER A 429 -1.82 3.07 0.31
N GLU A 430 -1.51 4.22 -0.32
CA GLU A 430 -0.75 5.25 0.38
C GLU A 430 -1.46 5.71 1.66
N VAL A 431 -0.70 6.30 2.58
CA VAL A 431 -1.30 6.91 3.76
C VAL A 431 -2.06 8.16 3.35
N HIS A 432 -3.34 8.19 3.69
CA HIS A 432 -4.19 9.35 3.51
C HIS A 432 -4.86 9.71 4.84
N GLU A 433 -4.66 10.95 5.28
CA GLU A 433 -5.22 11.49 6.53
C GLU A 433 -5.08 10.58 7.77
N ASN A 434 -3.89 10.05 8.04
CA ASN A 434 -3.59 9.20 9.21
C ASN A 434 -4.09 7.74 9.14
N GLN A 435 -4.54 7.27 7.98
CA GLN A 435 -4.76 5.84 7.76
C GLN A 435 -4.36 5.39 6.37
N PHE A 436 -4.16 4.09 6.22
CA PHE A 436 -4.08 3.41 4.93
C PHE A 436 -5.05 2.23 4.94
N ILE A 437 -5.41 1.75 3.75
CA ILE A 437 -6.29 0.60 3.58
C ILE A 437 -5.50 -0.52 2.95
N THR A 438 -5.75 -1.74 3.41
CA THR A 438 -5.33 -2.96 2.70
C THR A 438 -6.56 -3.66 2.14
N SER A 439 -6.57 -3.99 0.85
CA SER A 439 -7.58 -4.85 0.20
C SER A 439 -6.98 -6.19 -0.19
N TRP A 440 -7.79 -7.25 -0.20
CA TRP A 440 -7.39 -8.59 -0.66
C TRP A 440 -8.62 -9.41 -1.03
N GLU A 441 -8.41 -10.46 -1.83
CA GLU A 441 -9.41 -11.52 -2.02
C GLU A 441 -9.21 -12.69 -1.04
N ARG A 442 -10.31 -13.32 -0.64
CA ARG A 442 -10.29 -14.52 0.21
C ARG A 442 -10.11 -15.74 -0.67
N GLY A 443 -9.00 -16.46 -0.54
CA GLY A 443 -8.71 -17.65 -1.36
C GLY A 443 -9.73 -18.79 -1.19
N THR A 444 -10.52 -18.79 -0.12
CA THR A 444 -11.54 -19.81 0.12
C THR A 444 -12.83 -19.64 -0.68
N ASN A 445 -13.18 -18.41 -1.07
CA ASN A 445 -14.48 -18.13 -1.69
C ASN A 445 -14.51 -16.90 -2.61
N GLY A 446 -13.36 -16.32 -2.95
CA GLY A 446 -13.24 -15.19 -3.88
C GLY A 446 -13.82 -13.87 -3.37
N LEU A 447 -14.28 -13.77 -2.12
CA LEU A 447 -14.82 -12.51 -1.61
C LEU A 447 -13.71 -11.46 -1.51
N VAL A 448 -14.00 -10.22 -1.93
CA VAL A 448 -13.06 -9.11 -1.78
C VAL A 448 -13.33 -8.41 -0.46
N THR A 449 -12.27 -8.19 0.31
CA THR A 449 -12.29 -7.65 1.67
C THR A 449 -11.29 -6.53 1.78
N ALA A 450 -11.55 -5.55 2.65
CA ALA A 450 -10.60 -4.51 2.99
C ALA A 450 -10.60 -4.19 4.47
N GLN A 451 -9.51 -3.60 4.94
CA GLN A 451 -9.36 -3.13 6.30
C GLN A 451 -8.47 -1.90 6.34
N ASN A 452 -8.92 -0.88 7.06
CA ASN A 452 -8.06 0.26 7.38
C ASN A 452 -7.06 -0.06 8.49
N PHE A 453 -6.01 0.74 8.56
CA PHE A 453 -5.11 0.79 9.70
C PHE A 453 -4.71 2.22 10.00
N SER A 454 -4.80 2.59 11.27
CA SER A 454 -4.40 3.92 11.73
C SER A 454 -2.90 4.01 11.92
N ILE A 455 -2.29 5.14 11.54
CA ILE A 455 -0.88 5.41 11.86
C ILE A 455 -0.62 5.52 13.38
N TYR A 456 -1.68 5.69 14.18
CA TYR A 456 -1.63 5.65 15.64
C TYR A 456 -1.68 4.21 16.21
N GLY A 457 -1.99 3.23 15.36
CA GLY A 457 -2.09 1.81 15.67
C GLY A 457 -3.53 1.31 15.75
N GLY A 458 -3.78 0.15 15.14
CA GLY A 458 -5.05 -0.56 15.18
C GLY A 458 -5.96 -0.28 13.98
N THR A 459 -7.06 -1.02 13.93
CA THR A 459 -8.08 -0.95 12.88
C THR A 459 -9.37 -0.34 13.43
N GLY A 460 -10.31 0.01 12.56
CA GLY A 460 -11.62 0.55 12.94
C GLY A 460 -11.75 2.05 12.68
N VAL A 461 -12.94 2.60 12.89
CA VAL A 461 -13.20 4.00 12.52
C VAL A 461 -12.39 4.98 13.32
N LEU A 462 -11.68 5.82 12.59
CA LEU A 462 -11.07 7.04 13.09
C LEU A 462 -12.13 8.13 13.03
N SER A 463 -12.61 8.58 14.19
CA SER A 463 -13.56 9.70 14.24
C SER A 463 -12.91 10.93 13.61
N VAL A 464 -13.49 11.44 12.51
CA VAL A 464 -13.08 12.71 11.90
C VAL A 464 -13.52 13.85 12.83
N ALA A 465 -12.69 14.16 13.82
CA ALA A 465 -12.77 15.43 14.53
C ALA A 465 -11.67 16.32 13.93
N ASN A 466 -12.06 17.15 12.96
CA ASN A 466 -11.42 18.42 12.56
C ASN A 466 -9.93 18.59 12.96
N PRO A 467 -8.96 18.49 12.01
CA PRO A 467 -7.55 18.55 12.34
C PRO A 467 -7.13 20.01 12.58
N ALA A 468 -7.15 20.44 13.83
CA ALA A 468 -6.06 21.29 14.29
C ALA A 468 -4.93 20.33 14.71
N PRO A 469 -3.67 20.57 14.32
CA PRO A 469 -2.57 19.74 14.76
C PRO A 469 -2.60 19.68 16.29
N VAL A 470 -2.71 18.48 16.86
CA VAL A 470 -2.47 18.29 18.29
C VAL A 470 -0.98 18.49 18.50
N THR A 471 -0.55 19.76 18.55
CA THR A 471 0.52 20.12 19.47
C THR A 471 0.13 19.50 20.79
N ALA A 472 0.93 18.55 21.29
CA ALA A 472 0.64 17.77 22.49
C ALA A 472 0.15 18.66 23.64
N GLU A 473 -1.16 18.85 23.74
CA GLU A 473 -1.77 19.57 24.84
C GLU A 473 -1.94 18.56 25.96
N LYS A 474 -0.98 18.58 26.88
CA LYS A 474 -1.06 17.80 28.11
C LYS A 474 -2.29 18.27 28.90
N LEU A 475 -3.25 17.38 29.14
CA LEU A 475 -4.34 17.55 30.10
C LEU A 475 -3.81 17.59 31.54
N ILE A 476 -2.82 16.75 31.83
CA ILE A 476 -2.16 16.61 33.13
C ILE A 476 -0.64 16.51 33.00
N ARG A 477 0.04 16.89 34.08
CA ARG A 477 1.46 16.61 34.32
C ARG A 477 1.66 16.10 35.75
N ILE A 478 2.72 15.32 35.95
CA ILE A 478 3.16 14.91 37.29
C ILE A 478 4.16 15.95 37.80
N SER A 479 3.91 16.47 39.01
CA SER A 479 4.82 17.38 39.71
C SER A 479 4.99 16.88 41.14
N GLY A 480 6.10 16.16 41.39
CA GLY A 480 6.35 15.50 42.67
C GLY A 480 5.25 14.50 43.03
N ASP A 481 4.58 14.73 44.16
CA ASP A 481 3.49 13.87 44.67
C ASP A 481 2.10 14.25 44.16
N PHE A 482 2.03 15.11 43.15
CA PHE A 482 0.78 15.65 42.63
C PHE A 482 0.59 15.41 41.14
N ILE A 483 -0.68 15.28 40.78
CA ILE A 483 -1.21 15.29 39.41
C ILE A 483 -1.81 16.68 39.21
N VAL A 484 -1.19 17.47 38.36
CA VAL A 484 -1.61 18.86 38.13
C VAL A 484 -2.30 18.94 36.77
N SER A 485 -3.53 19.46 36.74
CA SER A 485 -4.22 19.76 35.49
C SER A 485 -3.74 21.09 34.91
N ASP A 486 -3.37 21.07 33.64
CA ASP A 486 -2.96 22.27 32.90
C ASP A 486 -4.19 23.07 32.39
N ARG A 487 -5.40 22.50 32.49
CA ARG A 487 -6.68 23.12 32.11
C ARG A 487 -7.71 23.15 33.25
N LYS A 488 -8.73 24.00 33.08
CA LYS A 488 -9.85 24.20 34.02
C LYS A 488 -10.89 23.07 34.06
N SER A 489 -10.85 22.08 33.17
CA SER A 489 -11.87 21.02 33.15
C SER A 489 -11.32 19.69 32.67
N ILE A 490 -10.89 18.87 33.62
CA ILE A 490 -10.81 17.42 33.47
C ILE A 490 -12.13 16.85 33.98
N SER A 491 -12.76 15.97 33.21
CA SER A 491 -14.01 15.29 33.58
C SER A 491 -13.76 14.07 34.46
N SER A 492 -12.64 13.36 34.26
CA SER A 492 -12.25 12.26 35.14
C SER A 492 -10.74 11.97 35.17
N LEU A 493 -10.29 11.40 36.30
CA LEU A 493 -9.02 10.67 36.43
C LEU A 493 -9.33 9.22 36.78
N ARG A 494 -8.79 8.27 36.02
CA ARG A 494 -8.85 6.83 36.32
C ARG A 494 -7.45 6.28 36.52
N PHE A 495 -7.28 5.43 37.52
CA PHE A 495 -5.99 4.90 37.94
C PHE A 495 -5.99 3.39 37.75
N PHE A 496 -5.01 2.85 37.05
CA PHE A 496 -4.89 1.41 36.78
C PHE A 496 -3.53 0.89 37.20
N ASP A 497 -3.46 -0.36 37.67
CA ASP A 497 -2.17 -1.03 37.89
C ASP A 497 -1.60 -1.62 36.59
N SER A 498 -0.43 -2.27 36.69
CA SER A 498 0.25 -2.91 35.57
C SER A 498 -0.51 -4.05 34.90
N SER A 499 -1.56 -4.58 35.54
CA SER A 499 -2.42 -5.61 34.97
C SER A 499 -3.66 -5.04 34.26
N GLY A 500 -3.82 -3.71 34.26
CA GLY A 500 -4.99 -3.04 33.71
C GLY A 500 -6.19 -3.02 34.67
N LYS A 501 -6.02 -3.44 35.93
CA LYS A 501 -7.08 -3.38 36.94
C LYS A 501 -7.25 -1.95 37.44
N LEU A 502 -8.50 -1.47 37.46
CA LEU A 502 -8.85 -0.16 38.01
C LEU A 502 -8.59 -0.13 39.53
N ILE A 503 -7.71 0.76 39.96
CA ILE A 503 -7.32 1.02 41.35
C ILE A 503 -8.25 2.05 41.98
N SER A 504 -8.53 3.15 41.27
CA SER A 504 -9.49 4.18 41.73
C SER A 504 -9.91 5.09 40.59
N GLN A 505 -10.94 5.90 40.82
CA GLN A 505 -11.43 6.91 39.89
C GLN A 505 -11.86 8.16 40.65
N ILE A 506 -11.60 9.32 40.06
CA ILE A 506 -12.06 10.63 40.52
C ILE A 506 -12.88 11.24 39.39
N SER A 507 -14.15 11.53 39.65
CA SER A 507 -15.02 12.30 38.74
C SER A 507 -14.91 13.77 39.11
N HIS A 508 -14.73 14.65 38.12
CA HIS A 508 -14.50 16.09 38.30
C HIS A 508 -13.33 16.43 39.24
N PRO A 509 -12.11 15.94 38.93
CA PRO A 509 -10.91 16.22 39.73
C PRO A 509 -10.64 17.73 39.85
N ARG A 510 -10.04 18.11 40.98
CA ARG A 510 -9.50 19.45 41.22
C ARG A 510 -8.31 19.70 40.30
N GLN A 511 -7.88 20.97 40.25
CA GLN A 511 -6.69 21.35 39.50
C GLN A 511 -5.42 20.63 39.96
N THR A 512 -5.41 20.13 41.19
CA THR A 512 -4.31 19.36 41.75
C THR A 512 -4.89 18.21 42.55
N GLU A 513 -4.50 16.99 42.20
CA GLU A 513 -4.92 15.75 42.83
C GLU A 513 -3.72 14.95 43.34
N THR A 514 -3.94 14.15 44.38
CA THR A 514 -2.94 13.21 44.91
C THR A 514 -3.13 11.82 44.31
N PHE A 515 -2.07 11.02 44.38
CA PHE A 515 -2.12 9.62 43.96
C PHE A 515 -2.96 8.78 44.93
N PRO A 516 -3.49 7.62 44.47
CA PRO A 516 -4.21 6.71 45.35
C PRO A 516 -3.33 6.26 46.52
N SER A 517 -3.82 6.45 47.75
CA SER A 517 -3.06 6.15 48.96
C SER A 517 -2.73 4.66 49.08
N GLY A 518 -1.49 4.32 49.40
CA GLY A 518 -1.07 2.94 49.70
C GLY A 518 -0.76 2.06 48.48
N PHE A 519 -0.88 2.58 47.25
CA PHE A 519 -0.44 1.86 46.06
C PHE A 519 1.09 1.90 45.93
N ARG A 520 1.70 0.74 45.65
CA ARG A 520 3.13 0.61 45.30
C ARG A 520 3.27 -0.17 44.00
N GLY A 521 4.02 0.37 43.04
CA GLY A 521 4.22 -0.24 41.73
C GLY A 521 3.96 0.70 40.56
N VAL A 522 3.76 0.13 39.37
CA VAL A 522 3.46 0.89 38.15
C VAL A 522 1.99 1.30 38.15
N LEU A 523 1.74 2.59 37.99
CA LEU A 523 0.40 3.18 37.92
C LEU A 523 0.20 3.88 36.58
N PHE A 524 -0.89 3.55 35.91
CA PHE A 524 -1.38 4.25 34.72
C PHE A 524 -2.49 5.21 35.11
N ILE A 525 -2.38 6.46 34.68
CA ILE A 525 -3.34 7.53 34.95
C ILE A 525 -3.98 7.91 33.64
N VAL A 526 -5.29 7.75 33.52
CA VAL A 526 -6.07 8.16 32.36
C VAL A 526 -6.85 9.41 32.75
N ALA A 527 -6.45 10.56 32.22
CA ALA A 527 -7.20 11.81 32.31
C ALA A 527 -8.14 11.93 31.12
N THR A 528 -9.36 12.38 31.35
CA THR A 528 -10.35 12.64 30.29
C THR A 528 -10.90 14.05 30.46
N ASN A 529 -11.05 14.82 29.40
CA ASN A 529 -11.72 16.12 29.44
C ASN A 529 -13.24 15.97 29.13
N PRO A 530 -14.06 17.02 29.25
CA PRO A 530 -15.48 16.98 28.89
C PRO A 530 -15.76 16.63 27.42
N ASP A 531 -14.82 16.92 26.52
CA ASP A 531 -14.95 16.73 25.08
C ASP A 531 -14.52 15.32 24.62
N GLY A 532 -14.15 14.44 25.55
CA GLY A 532 -13.75 13.05 25.27
C GLY A 532 -12.26 12.83 24.97
N LEU A 533 -11.44 13.88 24.92
CA LEU A 533 -9.98 13.79 24.79
C LEU A 533 -9.40 13.05 25.99
N GLN A 534 -8.51 12.09 25.74
CA GLN A 534 -7.81 11.35 26.79
C GLN A 534 -6.29 11.55 26.75
N GLN A 535 -5.68 11.61 27.92
CA GLN A 535 -4.22 11.53 28.09
C GLN A 535 -3.89 10.41 29.08
N ILE A 536 -2.89 9.60 28.73
CA ILE A 536 -2.39 8.53 29.60
C ILE A 536 -0.98 8.89 30.10
N ILE A 537 -0.74 8.80 31.40
CA ILE A 537 0.58 8.91 32.01
C ILE A 537 0.91 7.62 32.75
N LYS A 538 2.12 7.10 32.54
CA LYS A 538 2.71 6.00 33.32
C LYS A 538 3.65 6.58 34.37
N THR A 539 3.52 6.14 35.62
CA THR A 539 4.46 6.47 36.70
C THR A 539 4.76 5.25 37.56
N ILE A 540 5.84 5.33 38.34
CA ILE A 540 6.19 4.35 39.37
C ILE A 540 6.00 5.03 40.73
N ARG A 541 5.34 4.35 41.69
CA ARG A 541 5.02 4.86 43.04
C ARG A 541 5.49 3.91 44.13
#